data_AF-A0A2A5CFB9-F1
#
_entry.id   AF-A0A2A5CFB9-F1
#
_cell.length_a   1.000
_cell.length_b   1.000
_cell.length_c   1.000
_cell.angle_alpha   90.00
_cell.angle_beta   90.00
_cell.angle_gamma   90.00
#
_symmetry.space_group_name_H-M   'P 1'
#
loop_
_entity.id
_entity.type
_entity.pdbx_description
1 polymer ?
#
loop_
_entity_poly.entity_id
_entity_poly.type
_entity_poly.pdbx_seq_one_letter_code
_entity_poly.pdbx_strand_id
1 'polypeptide(L)'
;MKKTLQRKQIMAYCLAAASPLLLMAIIFNFSLVFNADYIFWTNQEILGYIIQAEFLAVASGVLIVLPLLIQINNIFMRIFRFLLFAVVVVIFAWLSYDIDGMAGMLFYALLVFITFGGGTLFIFDTFSTQTRAFLTLLRWSLGIFIYVSLQLSFDLDSDIVTWKGTSDVIPFGAAFFYLLFLFELIFYPALTYYLEKKNSDDMFIAEKIAQVQAKQPH
;
A
#
# COMPACT_ATOMS: atom_id res chain seq x y z
N MET A 1 19.16 20.45 -11.70
CA MET A 1 18.76 19.18 -12.36
C MET A 1 18.36 18.07 -11.40
N LYS A 2 19.19 17.67 -10.41
CA LYS A 2 18.86 16.60 -9.42
C LYS A 2 17.50 16.81 -8.70
N LYS A 3 17.22 18.02 -8.20
CA LYS A 3 15.95 18.35 -7.50
C LYS A 3 14.70 18.20 -8.39
N THR A 4 14.81 18.56 -9.67
CA THR A 4 13.70 18.47 -10.63
C THR A 4 13.40 17.01 -11.01
N LEU A 5 14.44 16.16 -11.04
CA LEU A 5 14.33 14.72 -11.27
C LEU A 5 13.64 14.02 -10.09
N GLN A 6 14.03 14.35 -8.85
CA GLN A 6 13.41 13.82 -7.63
C GLN A 6 11.92 14.17 -7.53
N ARG A 7 11.52 15.40 -7.88
CA ARG A 7 10.11 15.81 -7.84
C ARG A 7 9.24 14.99 -8.81
N LYS A 8 9.72 14.70 -10.02
CA LYS A 8 9.01 13.86 -11.00
C LYS A 8 8.89 12.41 -10.53
N GLN A 9 9.92 11.87 -9.88
CA GLN A 9 9.93 10.51 -9.35
C GLN A 9 8.93 10.34 -8.19
N ILE A 10 8.87 11.31 -7.27
CA ILE A 10 7.88 11.32 -6.17
C ILE A 10 6.46 11.40 -6.73
N MET A 11 6.23 12.24 -7.74
CA MET A 11 4.91 12.35 -8.35
C MET A 11 4.49 11.06 -9.06
N ALA A 12 5.41 10.39 -9.77
CA ALA A 12 5.15 9.10 -10.39
C ALA A 12 4.85 8.00 -9.35
N TYR A 13 5.58 7.99 -8.24
CA TYR A 13 5.31 7.09 -7.11
C TYR A 13 3.91 7.28 -6.54
N CYS A 14 3.53 8.53 -6.25
CA CYS A 14 2.22 8.83 -5.68
C CYS A 14 1.09 8.52 -6.66
N LEU A 15 1.26 8.81 -7.95
CA LEU A 15 0.27 8.42 -8.97
C LEU A 15 0.12 6.90 -9.09
N ALA A 16 1.23 6.16 -9.02
CA ALA A 16 1.19 4.70 -9.07
C ALA A 16 0.51 4.07 -7.84
N ALA A 17 0.60 4.72 -6.66
CA ALA A 17 -0.09 4.28 -5.45
C ALA A 17 -1.56 4.75 -5.38
N ALA A 18 -1.86 5.96 -5.84
CA ALA A 18 -3.18 6.56 -5.77
C ALA A 18 -4.15 6.00 -6.83
N SER A 19 -3.66 5.68 -8.03
CA SER A 19 -4.54 5.22 -9.13
C SER A 19 -5.28 3.91 -8.81
N PRO A 20 -4.64 2.89 -8.22
CA PRO A 20 -5.34 1.69 -7.76
C PRO A 20 -6.42 2.00 -6.71
N LEU A 21 -6.12 2.86 -5.73
CA LEU A 21 -7.08 3.23 -4.68
C LEU A 21 -8.29 3.97 -5.25
N LEU A 22 -8.07 4.88 -6.21
CA LEU A 22 -9.15 5.56 -6.91
C LEU A 22 -10.01 4.58 -7.71
N LEU A 23 -9.39 3.63 -8.40
CA LEU A 23 -10.12 2.59 -9.13
C LEU A 23 -11.00 1.78 -8.17
N MET A 24 -10.49 1.37 -7.01
CA MET A 24 -11.28 0.68 -5.99
C MET A 24 -12.42 1.57 -5.49
N ALA A 25 -12.17 2.83 -5.16
CA ALA A 25 -13.21 3.76 -4.74
C ALA A 25 -14.32 3.93 -5.80
N ILE A 26 -13.97 3.92 -7.10
CA ILE A 26 -14.93 3.98 -8.20
C ILE A 26 -15.75 2.70 -8.29
N ILE A 27 -15.13 1.53 -8.12
CA ILE A 27 -15.83 0.22 -8.13
C ILE A 27 -16.93 0.19 -7.06
N PHE A 28 -16.62 0.64 -5.83
CA PHE A 28 -17.62 0.71 -4.76
C PHE A 28 -18.68 1.81 -5.00
N ASN A 29 -18.27 2.99 -5.47
CA ASN A 29 -19.22 4.08 -5.74
C ASN A 29 -20.16 3.79 -6.91
N PHE A 30 -19.76 2.95 -7.88
CA PHE A 30 -20.62 2.63 -9.01
C PHE A 30 -21.97 2.06 -8.54
N SER A 31 -21.92 1.14 -7.57
CA SER A 31 -23.13 0.54 -6.99
C SER A 31 -24.01 1.55 -6.27
N LEU A 32 -23.43 2.60 -5.67
CA LEU A 32 -24.19 3.69 -5.04
C LEU A 32 -24.88 4.59 -6.06
N VAL A 33 -24.23 4.86 -7.20
CA VAL A 33 -24.75 5.78 -8.23
C VAL A 33 -25.78 5.11 -9.13
N PHE A 34 -25.65 3.80 -9.39
CA PHE A 34 -26.47 3.06 -10.33
C PHE A 34 -27.40 2.03 -9.64
N ASN A 35 -27.99 2.39 -8.50
CA ASN A 35 -29.05 1.61 -7.82
C ASN A 35 -28.70 0.13 -7.57
N ALA A 36 -27.54 -0.12 -6.95
CA ALA A 36 -27.04 -1.45 -6.63
C ALA A 36 -26.60 -2.32 -7.81
N ASP A 37 -26.47 -1.76 -9.02
CA ASP A 37 -25.76 -2.43 -10.13
C ASP A 37 -24.25 -2.50 -9.86
N TYR A 38 -23.60 -3.58 -10.28
CA TYR A 38 -22.17 -3.80 -10.06
C TYR A 38 -21.39 -3.82 -11.38
N ILE A 39 -20.16 -3.32 -11.37
CA ILE A 39 -19.26 -3.36 -12.55
C ILE A 39 -18.31 -4.53 -12.52
N PHE A 40 -17.81 -4.94 -13.70
CA PHE A 40 -16.75 -5.96 -13.84
C PHE A 40 -17.05 -7.29 -13.13
N TRP A 41 -18.30 -7.74 -13.15
CA TRP A 41 -18.76 -8.99 -12.53
C TRP A 41 -18.54 -9.03 -11.00
N THR A 42 -18.36 -7.85 -10.38
CA THR A 42 -18.35 -7.73 -8.92
C THR A 42 -19.76 -7.91 -8.36
N ASN A 43 -19.84 -8.20 -7.06
CA ASN A 43 -21.07 -8.28 -6.29
C ASN A 43 -20.74 -7.93 -4.83
N GLN A 44 -21.75 -7.88 -3.95
CA GLN A 44 -21.56 -7.54 -2.53
C GLN A 44 -20.53 -8.43 -1.84
N GLU A 45 -20.58 -9.73 -2.10
CA GLU A 45 -19.69 -10.72 -1.49
C GLU A 45 -18.22 -10.47 -1.87
N ILE A 46 -17.96 -10.25 -3.16
CA ILE A 46 -16.61 -9.93 -3.69
C ILE A 46 -16.09 -8.61 -3.09
N LEU A 47 -16.97 -7.61 -2.99
CA LEU A 47 -16.61 -6.33 -2.38
C LEU A 47 -16.34 -6.48 -0.88
N GLY A 48 -17.07 -7.36 -0.19
CA GLY A 48 -16.87 -7.68 1.21
C GLY A 48 -15.49 -8.26 1.49
N TYR A 49 -15.03 -9.19 0.64
CA TYR A 49 -13.67 -9.74 0.73
C TYR A 49 -12.61 -8.63 0.61
N ILE A 50 -12.79 -7.69 -0.32
CA ILE A 50 -11.81 -6.63 -0.57
C ILE A 50 -11.55 -5.73 0.65
N ILE A 51 -12.53 -5.53 1.52
CA ILE A 51 -12.43 -4.56 2.63
C ILE A 51 -11.95 -5.18 3.95
N GLN A 52 -11.80 -6.50 4.09
CA GLN A 52 -11.56 -7.11 5.40
C GLN A 52 -10.31 -6.59 6.14
N ALA A 53 -10.48 -6.27 7.42
CA ALA A 53 -9.44 -5.75 8.30
C ALA A 53 -8.25 -6.72 8.48
N GLU A 54 -8.53 -8.01 8.50
CA GLU A 54 -7.53 -9.07 8.63
C GLU A 54 -6.55 -9.06 7.46
N PHE A 55 -7.01 -8.68 6.26
CA PHE A 55 -6.15 -8.54 5.09
C PHE A 55 -5.29 -7.28 5.14
N LEU A 56 -5.79 -6.18 5.72
CA LEU A 56 -4.96 -5.02 6.04
C LEU A 56 -3.81 -5.40 6.98
N ALA A 57 -4.09 -6.19 8.01
CA ALA A 57 -3.10 -6.66 8.97
C ALA A 57 -2.08 -7.62 8.33
N VAL A 58 -2.55 -8.62 7.58
CA VAL A 58 -1.69 -9.59 6.87
C VAL A 58 -0.80 -8.90 5.83
N ALA A 59 -1.37 -7.99 5.03
CA ALA A 59 -0.61 -7.22 4.06
C ALA A 59 0.45 -6.35 4.76
N SER A 60 0.10 -5.72 5.89
CA SER A 60 1.08 -4.94 6.67
C SER A 60 2.24 -5.79 7.23
N GLY A 61 1.99 -7.04 7.62
CA GLY A 61 3.04 -8.00 8.04
C GLY A 61 4.00 -8.40 6.91
N VAL A 62 3.47 -8.79 5.75
CA VAL A 62 4.26 -9.08 4.53
C VAL A 62 5.14 -7.90 4.12
N LEU A 63 4.61 -6.69 4.30
CA LEU A 63 5.21 -5.46 3.82
C LEU A 63 6.24 -4.84 4.77
N ILE A 64 6.35 -5.29 6.02
CA ILE A 64 7.50 -4.99 6.88
C ILE A 64 8.73 -5.77 6.42
N VAL A 65 8.52 -7.01 5.98
CA VAL A 65 9.59 -7.92 5.58
C VAL A 65 10.25 -7.48 4.27
N LEU A 66 9.47 -6.94 3.32
CA LEU A 66 9.99 -6.52 2.02
C LEU A 66 11.08 -5.43 2.10
N PRO A 67 10.87 -4.25 2.69
CA PRO A 67 11.89 -3.21 2.80
C PRO A 67 13.15 -3.67 3.54
N LEU A 68 13.01 -4.56 4.53
CA LEU A 68 14.14 -5.11 5.30
C LEU A 68 15.03 -6.04 4.48
N LEU A 69 14.46 -6.72 3.48
CA LEU A 69 15.19 -7.61 2.56
C LEU A 69 15.76 -6.88 1.32
N ILE A 70 15.42 -5.60 1.12
CA ILE A 70 15.70 -4.86 -0.12
C ILE A 70 16.83 -3.83 0.09
N GLN A 71 18.07 -4.22 -0.22
CA GLN A 71 19.23 -3.31 -0.23
C GLN A 71 20.00 -3.21 -1.57
N ILE A 72 19.64 -3.94 -2.64
CA ILE A 72 20.56 -4.14 -3.79
C ILE A 72 19.91 -3.88 -5.16
N ASN A 73 20.68 -3.29 -6.10
CA ASN A 73 20.23 -2.62 -7.33
C ASN A 73 20.29 -3.46 -8.65
N ASN A 74 20.27 -4.80 -8.60
CA ASN A 74 20.46 -5.68 -9.78
C ASN A 74 19.13 -6.18 -10.38
N ILE A 75 18.93 -6.08 -11.71
CA ILE A 75 17.76 -6.56 -12.47
C ILE A 75 17.41 -8.05 -12.24
N PHE A 76 18.39 -8.95 -12.20
CA PHE A 76 18.10 -10.37 -11.95
C PHE A 76 17.55 -10.59 -10.55
N MET A 77 18.10 -9.86 -9.57
CA MET A 77 17.58 -9.86 -8.20
C MET A 77 16.22 -9.18 -8.10
N ARG A 78 15.88 -8.23 -8.99
CA ARG A 78 14.53 -7.62 -9.06
C ARG A 78 13.47 -8.64 -9.48
N ILE A 79 13.73 -9.43 -10.52
CA ILE A 79 12.81 -10.48 -10.98
C ILE A 79 12.67 -11.56 -9.90
N PHE A 80 13.78 -11.99 -9.32
CA PHE A 80 13.77 -12.95 -8.21
C PHE A 80 12.96 -12.43 -7.00
N ARG A 81 13.08 -11.14 -6.66
CA ARG A 81 12.30 -10.51 -5.58
C ARG A 81 10.82 -10.36 -5.90
N PHE A 82 10.48 -10.06 -7.16
CA PHE A 82 9.10 -10.03 -7.61
C PHE A 82 8.47 -11.42 -7.49
N LEU A 83 9.20 -12.47 -7.84
CA LEU A 83 8.78 -13.85 -7.65
C LEU A 83 8.64 -14.19 -6.15
N LEU A 84 9.58 -13.80 -5.31
CA LEU A 84 9.48 -13.98 -3.86
C LEU A 84 8.26 -13.25 -3.29
N PHE A 85 8.01 -12.01 -3.70
CA PHE A 85 6.80 -11.26 -3.35
C PHE A 85 5.54 -12.01 -3.77
N ALA A 86 5.44 -12.43 -5.04
CA ALA A 86 4.29 -13.15 -5.54
C ALA A 86 4.06 -14.45 -4.75
N VAL A 87 5.11 -15.19 -4.41
CA VAL A 87 5.03 -16.40 -3.59
C VAL A 87 4.56 -16.08 -2.17
N VAL A 88 5.12 -15.06 -1.52
CA VAL A 88 4.71 -14.66 -0.17
C VAL A 88 3.25 -14.19 -0.17
N VAL A 89 2.84 -13.40 -1.16
CA VAL A 89 1.43 -12.98 -1.32
C VAL A 89 0.52 -14.18 -1.48
N VAL A 90 0.90 -15.18 -2.28
CA VAL A 90 0.12 -16.41 -2.45
C VAL A 90 0.06 -17.23 -1.14
N ILE A 91 1.17 -17.36 -0.41
CA ILE A 91 1.20 -18.07 0.88
C ILE A 91 0.31 -17.38 1.92
N PHE A 92 0.36 -16.06 2.00
CA PHE A 92 -0.48 -15.31 2.94
C PHE A 92 -1.95 -15.28 2.49
N ALA A 93 -2.22 -15.22 1.18
CA ALA A 93 -3.57 -15.41 0.64
C ALA A 93 -4.08 -16.84 0.87
N TRP A 94 -3.20 -17.83 1.03
CA TRP A 94 -3.59 -19.18 1.39
C TRP A 94 -4.13 -19.26 2.83
N LEU A 95 -3.62 -18.46 3.77
CA LEU A 95 -4.18 -18.39 5.13
C LEU A 95 -5.65 -17.94 5.13
N SER A 96 -6.04 -17.19 4.12
CA SER A 96 -7.41 -16.73 3.92
C SER A 96 -8.29 -17.68 3.10
N TYR A 97 -7.73 -18.78 2.59
CA TYR A 97 -8.50 -19.86 1.97
C TYR A 97 -9.44 -20.53 2.97
N ASP A 98 -9.00 -20.70 4.22
CA ASP A 98 -9.81 -21.35 5.25
C ASP A 98 -11.00 -20.48 5.71
N ILE A 99 -10.94 -19.17 5.44
CA ILE A 99 -11.97 -18.20 5.83
C ILE A 99 -12.99 -18.00 4.69
N ASP A 100 -12.50 -17.87 3.45
CA ASP A 100 -13.31 -17.37 2.31
C ASP A 100 -13.16 -18.21 1.03
N GLY A 101 -12.53 -19.38 1.14
CA GLY A 101 -12.32 -20.31 0.04
C GLY A 101 -11.42 -19.77 -1.08
N MET A 102 -11.54 -20.40 -2.25
CA MET A 102 -10.67 -20.10 -3.40
C MET A 102 -10.92 -18.71 -4.00
N ALA A 103 -12.17 -18.23 -3.95
CA ALA A 103 -12.54 -16.93 -4.47
C ALA A 103 -11.93 -15.80 -3.63
N GLY A 104 -12.05 -15.89 -2.30
CA GLY A 104 -11.36 -14.98 -1.38
C GLY A 104 -9.86 -14.95 -1.66
N MET A 105 -9.19 -16.10 -1.63
CA MET A 105 -7.75 -16.22 -1.90
C MET A 105 -7.31 -15.48 -3.18
N LEU A 106 -8.05 -15.61 -4.28
CA LEU A 106 -7.76 -14.95 -5.54
C LEU A 106 -7.91 -13.42 -5.45
N PHE A 107 -8.99 -12.94 -4.85
CA PHE A 107 -9.20 -11.50 -4.65
C PHE A 107 -8.18 -10.91 -3.68
N TYR A 108 -7.72 -11.66 -2.67
CA TYR A 108 -6.66 -11.23 -1.75
C TYR A 108 -5.32 -11.11 -2.44
N ALA A 109 -4.94 -12.14 -3.22
CA ALA A 109 -3.71 -12.08 -4.00
C ALA A 109 -3.75 -10.91 -5.00
N LEU A 110 -4.90 -10.69 -5.66
CA LEU A 110 -5.09 -9.61 -6.61
C LEU A 110 -5.05 -8.23 -5.94
N LEU A 111 -5.70 -8.07 -4.78
CA LEU A 111 -5.72 -6.82 -4.02
C LEU A 111 -4.31 -6.46 -3.55
N VAL A 112 -3.57 -7.40 -2.96
CA VAL A 112 -2.19 -7.14 -2.54
C VAL A 112 -1.31 -6.85 -3.78
N PHE A 113 -1.57 -7.49 -4.91
CA PHE A 113 -0.84 -7.23 -6.16
C PHE A 113 -1.17 -5.88 -6.80
N ILE A 114 -2.43 -5.47 -6.83
CA ILE A 114 -2.89 -4.19 -7.40
C ILE A 114 -2.46 -3.03 -6.49
N THR A 115 -2.58 -3.22 -5.18
CA THR A 115 -2.22 -2.21 -4.20
C THR A 115 -0.69 -2.13 -4.00
N PHE A 116 0.08 -3.23 -4.21
CA PHE A 116 1.53 -3.28 -3.94
C PHE A 116 2.45 -3.87 -5.03
N GLY A 117 1.99 -4.81 -5.85
CA GLY A 117 2.83 -5.45 -6.86
C GLY A 117 3.14 -4.57 -8.07
N GLY A 118 2.15 -3.81 -8.57
CA GLY A 118 2.27 -3.06 -9.83
C GLY A 118 3.00 -1.72 -9.71
N GLY A 119 2.62 -0.88 -8.74
CA GLY A 119 3.15 0.50 -8.63
C GLY A 119 4.39 0.62 -7.76
N THR A 120 4.45 -0.15 -6.69
CA THR A 120 5.43 0.03 -5.61
C THR A 120 6.71 -0.75 -5.83
N LEU A 121 6.69 -2.00 -6.30
CA LEU A 121 7.92 -2.78 -6.53
C LEU A 121 8.85 -2.17 -7.59
N PHE A 122 8.29 -1.51 -8.61
CA PHE A 122 9.09 -0.89 -9.68
C PHE A 122 9.62 0.51 -9.35
N ILE A 123 8.92 1.26 -8.49
CA ILE A 123 9.24 2.65 -8.15
C ILE A 123 9.96 2.75 -6.79
N PHE A 124 9.84 1.75 -5.90
CA PHE A 124 10.53 1.80 -4.63
C PHE A 124 12.05 1.75 -4.78
N ASP A 125 12.65 1.20 -5.83
CA ASP A 125 14.12 1.26 -5.98
C ASP A 125 14.69 2.68 -6.15
N THR A 126 13.84 3.69 -6.35
CA THR A 126 14.30 5.09 -6.43
C THR A 126 14.44 5.82 -5.09
N PHE A 127 14.00 5.25 -3.97
CA PHE A 127 13.99 5.90 -2.65
C PHE A 127 14.87 5.18 -1.63
N SER A 128 15.25 5.87 -0.55
CA SER A 128 16.09 5.27 0.49
C SER A 128 15.38 4.11 1.20
N THR A 129 16.08 3.03 1.57
CA THR A 129 15.46 1.86 2.23
C THR A 129 14.72 2.21 3.52
N GLN A 130 15.23 3.16 4.30
CA GLN A 130 14.61 3.59 5.55
C GLN A 130 13.34 4.42 5.32
N THR A 131 13.40 5.38 4.39
CA THR A 131 12.22 6.19 4.01
C THR A 131 11.10 5.31 3.47
N ARG A 132 11.44 4.28 2.69
CA ARG A 132 10.48 3.29 2.17
C ARG A 132 9.80 2.49 3.25
N ALA A 133 10.56 1.93 4.19
CA ALA A 133 10.02 1.16 5.30
C ALA A 133 9.09 2.01 6.16
N PHE A 134 9.51 3.24 6.50
CA PHE A 134 8.71 4.16 7.30
C PHE A 134 7.41 4.57 6.61
N LEU A 135 7.47 5.00 5.35
CA LEU A 135 6.27 5.42 4.60
C LEU A 135 5.29 4.26 4.43
N THR A 136 5.79 3.04 4.20
CA THR A 136 4.97 1.84 4.09
C THR A 136 4.27 1.52 5.41
N LEU A 137 5.01 1.55 6.53
CA LEU A 137 4.43 1.37 7.86
C LEU A 137 3.35 2.41 8.15
N LEU A 138 3.64 3.68 7.89
CA LEU A 138 2.70 4.78 8.13
C LEU A 138 1.43 4.63 7.30
N ARG A 139 1.53 4.24 6.02
CA ARG A 139 0.39 3.96 5.13
C ARG A 139 -0.56 2.93 5.71
N TRP A 140 -0.01 1.87 6.31
CA TRP A 140 -0.84 0.82 6.90
C TRP A 140 -1.38 1.17 8.27
N SER A 141 -0.58 1.80 9.13
CA SER A 141 -1.10 2.30 10.41
C SER A 141 -2.25 3.28 10.19
N LEU A 142 -2.13 4.15 9.18
CA LEU A 142 -3.19 5.05 8.77
C LEU A 142 -4.39 4.28 8.18
N GLY A 143 -4.16 3.29 7.31
CA GLY A 143 -5.23 2.47 6.76
C GLY A 143 -6.02 1.71 7.81
N ILE A 144 -5.35 1.05 8.76
CA ILE A 144 -5.99 0.37 9.88
C ILE A 144 -6.74 1.39 10.75
N PHE A 145 -6.13 2.54 11.04
CA PHE A 145 -6.78 3.58 11.82
C PHE A 145 -8.06 4.10 11.15
N ILE A 146 -8.03 4.37 9.84
CA ILE A 146 -9.21 4.81 9.07
C ILE A 146 -10.26 3.70 9.07
N TYR A 147 -9.84 2.45 8.83
CA TYR A 147 -10.74 1.30 8.81
C TYR A 147 -11.51 1.18 10.13
N VAL A 148 -10.80 1.14 11.27
CA VAL A 148 -11.41 1.03 12.60
C VAL A 148 -12.27 2.25 12.92
N SER A 149 -11.81 3.46 12.55
CA SER A 149 -12.58 4.69 12.76
C SER A 149 -13.88 4.69 11.98
N LEU A 150 -13.86 4.25 10.71
CA LEU A 150 -15.06 4.10 9.89
C LEU A 150 -15.96 3.00 10.44
N GLN A 151 -15.41 1.88 10.89
CA GLN A 151 -16.17 0.77 11.44
C GLN A 151 -17.00 1.22 12.65
N LEU A 152 -16.37 1.96 13.55
CA LEU A 152 -17.05 2.59 14.69
C LEU A 152 -18.07 3.66 14.25
N SER A 153 -17.77 4.43 13.20
CA SER A 153 -18.67 5.49 12.70
C SER A 153 -19.92 4.94 12.00
N PHE A 154 -19.81 3.77 11.36
CA PHE A 154 -20.90 3.07 10.71
C PHE A 154 -21.63 2.08 11.65
N ASP A 155 -21.21 1.98 12.92
CA ASP A 155 -21.76 1.05 13.92
C ASP A 155 -21.72 -0.41 13.46
N LEU A 156 -20.64 -0.80 12.77
CA LEU A 156 -20.44 -2.16 12.25
C LEU A 156 -19.74 -3.04 13.28
N ASP A 157 -20.16 -4.31 13.38
CA ASP A 157 -19.52 -5.28 14.28
C ASP A 157 -18.05 -5.47 13.92
N SER A 158 -17.23 -5.73 14.95
CA SER A 158 -15.84 -6.17 14.83
C SER A 158 -15.67 -7.40 13.91
N ASP A 159 -16.62 -8.34 13.99
CA ASP A 159 -16.69 -9.51 13.14
C ASP A 159 -17.32 -9.15 11.79
N ILE A 160 -16.45 -8.99 10.80
CA ILE A 160 -16.81 -8.67 9.42
C ILE A 160 -17.72 -9.71 8.76
N VAL A 161 -17.71 -10.97 9.20
CA VAL A 161 -18.57 -12.02 8.62
C VAL A 161 -20.05 -11.65 8.74
N THR A 162 -20.40 -10.88 9.77
CA THR A 162 -21.77 -10.46 10.04
C THR A 162 -22.32 -9.44 9.04
N TRP A 163 -21.44 -8.68 8.36
CA TRP A 163 -21.86 -7.58 7.49
C TRP A 163 -21.20 -7.57 6.10
N LYS A 164 -20.18 -8.39 5.80
CA LYS A 164 -19.50 -8.41 4.48
C LYS A 164 -20.36 -8.80 3.27
N GLY A 165 -21.54 -9.35 3.51
CA GLY A 165 -22.52 -9.69 2.47
C GLY A 165 -23.72 -8.76 2.43
N THR A 166 -23.72 -7.68 3.20
CA THR A 166 -24.84 -6.73 3.29
C THR A 166 -24.60 -5.49 2.43
N SER A 167 -25.64 -4.66 2.31
CA SER A 167 -25.55 -3.36 1.65
C SER A 167 -24.55 -2.41 2.30
N ASP A 168 -24.17 -2.62 3.56
CA ASP A 168 -23.35 -1.70 4.35
C ASP A 168 -21.88 -1.68 3.90
N VAL A 169 -21.43 -2.78 3.27
CA VAL A 169 -20.10 -2.92 2.64
C VAL A 169 -19.84 -1.86 1.59
N ILE A 170 -20.87 -1.47 0.85
CA ILE A 170 -20.75 -0.58 -0.30
C ILE A 170 -20.37 0.84 0.15
N PRO A 171 -21.18 1.53 0.99
CA PRO A 171 -20.82 2.86 1.47
C PRO A 171 -19.58 2.83 2.38
N PHE A 172 -19.36 1.76 3.16
CA PHE A 172 -18.16 1.60 3.96
C PHE A 172 -16.89 1.55 3.08
N GLY A 173 -16.85 0.64 2.11
CA GLY A 173 -15.70 0.48 1.22
C GLY A 173 -15.46 1.71 0.35
N ALA A 174 -16.53 2.36 -0.14
CA ALA A 174 -16.42 3.62 -0.85
C ALA A 174 -15.73 4.69 0.00
N ALA A 175 -16.18 4.90 1.25
CA ALA A 175 -15.59 5.87 2.17
C ALA A 175 -14.12 5.53 2.48
N PHE A 176 -13.84 4.24 2.75
CA PHE A 176 -12.51 3.75 3.09
C PHE A 176 -11.48 4.03 1.98
N PHE A 177 -11.76 3.58 0.75
CA PHE A 177 -10.84 3.77 -0.37
C PHE A 177 -10.72 5.23 -0.80
N TYR A 178 -11.78 6.03 -0.65
CA TYR A 178 -11.72 7.46 -0.97
C TYR A 178 -10.83 8.23 0.00
N LEU A 179 -10.94 7.95 1.30
CA LEU A 179 -10.06 8.54 2.30
C LEU A 179 -8.60 8.14 2.06
N LEU A 180 -8.33 6.85 1.83
CA LEU A 180 -6.99 6.37 1.49
C LEU A 180 -6.42 7.07 0.24
N PHE A 181 -7.23 7.20 -0.81
CA PHE A 181 -6.85 7.94 -2.02
C PHE A 181 -6.48 9.40 -1.72
N LEU A 182 -7.29 10.10 -0.92
CA LEU A 182 -7.01 11.49 -0.54
C LEU A 182 -5.69 11.62 0.24
N PHE A 183 -5.42 10.71 1.17
CA PHE A 183 -4.15 10.70 1.89
C PHE A 183 -2.98 10.46 0.94
N GLU A 184 -3.11 9.53 -0.02
CA GLU A 184 -2.09 9.28 -1.04
C GLU A 184 -1.82 10.45 -1.97
N LEU A 185 -2.84 11.24 -2.26
CA LEU A 185 -2.71 12.38 -3.15
C LEU A 185 -2.20 13.63 -2.45
N ILE A 186 -2.58 13.85 -1.19
CA ILE A 186 -2.36 15.12 -0.49
C ILE A 186 -1.20 15.02 0.51
N PHE A 187 -1.18 13.97 1.33
CA PHE A 187 -0.27 13.88 2.47
C PHE A 187 1.05 13.17 2.12
N TYR A 188 0.97 11.97 1.54
CA TYR A 188 2.17 11.17 1.24
C TYR A 188 3.17 11.83 0.29
N PRO A 189 2.79 12.61 -0.75
CA PRO A 189 3.79 13.24 -1.63
C PRO A 189 4.64 14.27 -0.90
N ALA A 190 4.02 15.11 -0.07
CA ALA A 190 4.70 16.14 0.69
C ALA A 190 5.63 15.51 1.75
N LEU A 191 5.14 14.48 2.45
CA LEU A 191 5.93 13.75 3.44
C LEU A 191 7.12 13.01 2.81
N THR A 192 6.88 12.30 1.71
CA THR A 192 7.94 11.60 0.96
C THR A 192 9.03 12.58 0.50
N TYR A 193 8.62 13.73 -0.04
CA TYR A 193 9.56 14.78 -0.45
C TYR A 193 10.41 15.28 0.73
N TYR A 194 9.78 15.53 1.87
CA TYR A 194 10.49 16.00 3.07
C TYR A 194 11.49 14.97 3.59
N LEU A 195 11.08 13.70 3.70
CA LEU A 195 11.93 12.62 4.21
C LEU A 195 13.13 12.36 3.30
N GLU A 196 12.93 12.34 1.98
CA GLU A 196 14.02 12.16 1.01
C GLU A 196 14.98 13.35 1.00
N LYS A 197 14.47 14.58 1.14
CA LYS A 197 15.31 15.76 1.28
C LYS A 197 16.18 15.67 2.53
N LYS A 198 15.57 15.36 3.69
CA LYS A 198 16.29 15.22 4.95
C LYS A 198 17.35 14.12 4.88
N ASN A 199 17.00 12.95 4.34
CA ASN A 199 17.95 11.86 4.17
C ASN A 199 19.13 12.23 3.26
N SER A 200 18.88 12.98 2.18
CA SER A 200 19.96 13.49 1.31
C SER A 200 20.89 14.48 2.04
N ASP A 201 20.33 15.34 2.89
CA ASP A 201 21.11 16.32 3.67
C ASP A 201 21.95 15.60 4.75
N ASP A 202 21.37 14.62 5.44
CA ASP A 202 22.05 13.80 6.46
C ASP A 202 23.20 12.97 5.85
N MET A 203 22.99 12.35 4.68
CA MET A 203 24.04 11.63 3.95
C MET A 203 25.21 12.55 3.56
N PHE A 204 24.91 13.77 3.09
CA PHE A 204 25.94 14.74 2.72
C PHE A 204 26.80 15.16 3.91
N ILE A 205 26.20 15.35 5.08
CA ILE A 205 26.91 15.66 6.32
C ILE A 205 27.80 14.48 6.72
N ALA A 206 27.27 13.25 6.69
CA ALA A 206 28.02 12.04 7.02
C ALA A 206 29.22 11.82 6.09
N GLU A 207 29.05 12.00 4.78
CA GLU A 207 30.15 11.92 3.79
C GLU A 207 31.23 12.97 4.06
N LYS A 208 30.83 14.21 4.40
CA LYS A 208 31.80 15.25 4.75
C LYS A 208 32.58 14.94 6.04
N ILE A 209 31.92 14.42 7.06
CA ILE A 209 32.57 14.01 8.32
C ILE A 209 33.56 12.87 8.03
N ALA A 210 33.16 11.86 7.25
CA ALA A 210 34.03 10.75 6.87
C ALA A 210 35.26 11.23 6.07
N GLN A 211 35.09 12.18 5.16
CA GLN A 211 36.20 12.78 4.40
C GLN A 211 37.16 13.59 5.28
N VAL A 212 36.65 14.28 6.30
CA VAL A 212 37.48 15.02 7.27
C VAL A 212 38.27 14.05 8.15
N GLN A 213 37.62 12.99 8.66
CA GLN A 213 38.28 11.94 9.46
C GLN A 213 39.35 11.19 8.67
N ALA A 214 39.11 10.88 7.38
CA ALA A 214 40.10 10.24 6.51
C ALA A 214 41.30 11.13 6.17
N LYS A 215 41.18 12.46 6.33
CA LYS A 215 42.24 13.44 6.04
C LYS A 215 43.02 13.90 7.27
N GLN A 216 42.63 13.49 8.47
CA GLN A 216 43.42 13.72 9.68
C GLN A 216 44.41 12.55 9.84
N PRO A 217 45.70 12.72 9.53
CA PRO A 217 46.69 11.72 9.88
C PRO A 217 46.82 11.67 11.41
N HIS A 218 46.88 10.46 11.96
CA HIS A 218 47.35 10.24 13.32
C HIS A 218 48.77 10.77 13.51
#